data_AF-A0A2N3B4D4-F1
#
_entry.id   AF-A0A2N3B4D4-F1
#
_cell.length_a   1.000
_cell.length_b   1.000
_cell.length_c   1.000
_cell.angle_alpha   90.00
_cell.angle_beta   90.00
_cell.angle_gamma   90.00
#
_symmetry.space_group_name_H-M   'P 1'
#
loop_
_entity.id
_entity.type
_entity.pdbx_description
1 polymer ?
#
loop_
_entity_poly.entity_id
_entity_poly.type
_entity_poly.pdbx_seq_one_letter_code
_entity_poly.pdbx_strand_id
1 'polypeptide(L)'
;MLFYNFIRSPKYDKIFGEGWVTADDITRINEAAYFKSFEDYDLQVVPASFLEIFLAAFNEVLANGGIVSEGDEFTGVWYKINPQEKANIVKRSLSQNPAAQRLNNLGEAAPTAYRNALGRIVAEGLAADADADDVTSAFEETSSEVPASDRIVRLSDNQASEIAEPIDEIIAMVESQNSVGGGDGIRELILGRLKAGRELIRAAIFSAESLQLTLIVGLRMLVEQYKDHAIGAAAGKLLDLLVEAIRNA
;
A
#
# COMPACT_ATOMS: atom_id res chain seq x y z
N MET A 1 4.01 11.09 -11.27
CA MET A 1 3.03 10.69 -12.32
C MET A 1 1.75 10.09 -11.72
N LEU A 2 1.88 9.04 -10.91
CA LEU A 2 0.78 8.37 -10.21
C LEU A 2 -0.05 9.29 -9.31
N PHE A 3 0.65 10.12 -8.53
CA PHE A 3 0.00 11.11 -7.68
C PHE A 3 -0.82 12.14 -8.48
N TYR A 4 -0.39 12.55 -9.69
CA TYR A 4 -1.18 13.48 -10.52
C TYR A 4 -2.51 12.87 -10.98
N ASN A 5 -2.56 11.57 -11.25
CA ASN A 5 -3.81 10.88 -11.56
C ASN A 5 -4.74 10.82 -10.33
N PHE A 6 -4.18 10.70 -9.12
CA PHE A 6 -4.98 10.72 -7.90
C PHE A 6 -5.41 12.13 -7.47
N ILE A 7 -4.54 13.14 -7.54
CA ILE A 7 -4.92 14.54 -7.35
C ILE A 7 -6.05 14.90 -8.33
N ARG A 8 -6.03 14.38 -9.57
CA ARG A 8 -7.14 14.56 -10.52
C ARG A 8 -8.48 14.00 -10.03
N SER A 9 -8.45 13.02 -9.14
CA SER A 9 -9.63 12.29 -8.72
C SER A 9 -10.55 13.17 -7.86
N PRO A 10 -11.87 13.15 -8.11
CA PRO A 10 -12.85 13.72 -7.19
C PRO A 10 -12.74 13.15 -5.76
N LYS A 11 -12.14 11.95 -5.60
CA LYS A 11 -11.85 11.37 -4.28
C LYS A 11 -10.84 12.23 -3.50
N TYR A 12 -9.79 12.75 -4.15
CA TYR A 12 -8.80 13.61 -3.48
C TYR A 12 -9.44 14.91 -2.99
N ASP A 13 -10.27 15.54 -3.83
CA ASP A 13 -11.00 16.76 -3.44
C ASP A 13 -11.93 16.51 -2.26
N LYS A 14 -12.60 15.35 -2.23
CA LYS A 14 -13.47 14.96 -1.12
C LYS A 14 -12.70 14.69 0.18
N ILE A 15 -11.50 14.11 0.10
CA ILE A 15 -10.66 13.82 1.27
C ILE A 15 -10.03 15.11 1.81
N PHE A 16 -9.58 16.00 0.92
CA PHE A 16 -9.04 17.30 1.29
C PHE A 16 -10.13 18.25 1.83
N GLY A 17 -11.36 18.08 1.34
CA GLY A 17 -12.52 18.88 1.73
C GLY A 17 -12.57 20.25 1.03
N GLU A 18 -13.63 21.02 1.34
CA GLU A 18 -13.85 22.36 0.78
C GLU A 18 -13.16 23.48 1.60
N GLY A 19 -12.60 23.13 2.75
CA GLY A 19 -12.07 24.05 3.75
C GLY A 19 -10.54 24.20 3.74
N TRP A 20 -10.06 24.90 4.76
CA TRP A 20 -8.63 24.95 5.08
C TRP A 20 -8.25 23.71 5.90
N VAL A 21 -7.10 23.12 5.58
CA VAL A 21 -6.52 21.99 6.32
C VAL A 21 -5.15 22.35 6.86
N THR A 22 -4.79 21.81 8.01
CA THR A 22 -3.47 22.05 8.61
C THR A 22 -2.37 21.27 7.89
N ALA A 23 -1.11 21.67 8.07
CA ALA A 23 0.05 20.92 7.58
C ALA A 23 0.05 19.45 8.06
N ASP A 24 -0.32 19.20 9.31
CA ASP A 24 -0.38 17.84 9.87
C ASP A 24 -1.49 17.01 9.22
N ASP A 25 -2.65 17.63 8.97
CA ASP A 25 -3.75 16.99 8.25
C ASP A 25 -3.40 16.68 6.81
N ILE A 26 -2.60 17.51 6.14
CA ILE A 26 -2.09 17.23 4.79
C ILE A 26 -1.32 15.92 4.78
N THR A 27 -0.35 15.73 5.67
CA THR A 27 0.43 14.49 5.70
C THR A 27 -0.47 13.27 5.86
N ARG A 28 -1.41 13.33 6.81
CA ARG A 28 -2.38 12.25 7.06
C ARG A 28 -3.34 11.99 5.89
N ILE A 29 -3.86 13.06 5.28
CA ILE A 29 -4.71 12.98 4.08
C ILE A 29 -3.95 12.32 2.94
N ASN A 30 -2.66 12.61 2.80
CA ASN A 30 -1.82 12.09 1.73
C ASN A 30 -1.40 10.63 1.96
N GLU A 31 -1.13 10.23 3.19
CA GLU A 31 -0.96 8.81 3.54
C GLU A 31 -2.23 8.01 3.25
N ALA A 32 -3.40 8.51 3.68
CA ALA A 32 -4.68 7.85 3.42
C ALA A 32 -4.99 7.78 1.91
N ALA A 33 -4.71 8.87 1.19
CA ALA A 33 -4.82 8.97 -0.26
C ALA A 33 -3.92 7.96 -0.97
N TYR A 34 -2.67 7.83 -0.51
CA TYR A 34 -1.70 6.89 -1.02
C TYR A 34 -2.19 5.46 -0.88
N PHE A 35 -2.49 5.02 0.34
CA PHE A 35 -2.94 3.65 0.59
C PHE A 35 -4.14 3.34 -0.29
N LYS A 36 -5.12 4.23 -0.35
CA LYS A 36 -6.32 4.04 -1.16
C LYS A 36 -6.06 4.02 -2.68
N SER A 37 -5.08 4.79 -3.15
CA SER A 37 -4.74 4.86 -4.58
C SER A 37 -4.11 3.57 -5.09
N PHE A 38 -3.40 2.84 -4.23
CA PHE A 38 -2.69 1.61 -4.58
C PHE A 38 -3.43 0.35 -4.13
N GLU A 39 -4.26 0.46 -3.09
CA GLU A 39 -5.21 -0.57 -2.65
C GLU A 39 -6.17 -0.94 -3.78
N ASP A 40 -6.71 0.05 -4.51
CA ASP A 40 -7.58 -0.17 -5.68
C ASP A 40 -6.90 -1.02 -6.80
N TYR A 41 -5.56 -1.18 -6.76
CA TYR A 41 -4.77 -1.95 -7.75
C TYR A 41 -3.95 -3.09 -7.16
N ASP A 42 -4.09 -3.36 -5.86
CA ASP A 42 -3.37 -4.41 -5.14
C ASP A 42 -1.84 -4.31 -5.35
N LEU A 43 -1.32 -3.11 -5.17
CA LEU A 43 0.12 -2.79 -5.25
C LEU A 43 0.65 -2.44 -3.86
N GLN A 44 1.72 -3.11 -3.44
CA GLN A 44 2.45 -2.74 -2.23
C GLN A 44 3.57 -1.76 -2.57
N VAL A 45 3.54 -0.60 -1.92
CA VAL A 45 4.51 0.46 -2.16
C VAL A 45 5.09 0.88 -0.80
N VAL A 46 6.41 1.04 -0.72
CA VAL A 46 7.11 1.43 0.51
C VAL A 46 6.77 2.91 0.84
N PRO A 47 6.26 3.23 2.05
CA PRO A 47 5.80 4.59 2.38
C PRO A 47 6.85 5.70 2.19
N ALA A 48 8.13 5.40 2.40
CA ALA A 48 9.22 6.37 2.36
C ALA A 48 9.44 6.97 0.96
N SER A 49 9.62 6.13 -0.07
CA SER A 49 9.83 6.59 -1.45
C SER A 49 8.60 7.30 -2.03
N PHE A 50 7.41 7.02 -1.49
CA PHE A 50 6.21 7.75 -1.87
C PHE A 50 6.17 9.17 -1.32
N LEU A 51 6.65 9.39 -0.08
CA LEU A 51 6.65 10.70 0.54
C LEU A 51 7.44 11.72 -0.28
N GLU A 52 8.58 11.33 -0.87
CA GLU A 52 9.37 12.22 -1.71
C GLU A 52 8.67 12.57 -3.03
N ILE A 53 8.09 11.56 -3.71
CA ILE A 53 7.31 11.76 -4.93
C ILE A 53 6.08 12.63 -4.66
N PHE A 54 5.46 12.43 -3.50
CA PHE A 54 4.35 13.23 -3.02
C PHE A 54 4.79 14.68 -2.79
N LEU A 55 5.83 14.92 -1.98
CA LEU A 55 6.32 16.25 -1.66
C LEU A 55 6.74 17.02 -2.91
N ALA A 56 7.40 16.35 -3.87
CA ALA A 56 7.77 16.97 -5.14
C ALA A 56 6.53 17.47 -5.91
N ALA A 57 5.50 16.64 -6.04
CA ALA A 57 4.29 17.01 -6.77
C ALA A 57 3.38 17.96 -5.99
N PHE A 58 3.32 17.83 -4.67
CA PHE A 58 2.62 18.76 -3.79
C PHE A 58 3.23 20.16 -3.89
N ASN A 59 4.56 20.25 -3.80
CA ASN A 59 5.29 21.50 -3.95
C ASN A 59 5.14 22.10 -5.35
N GLU A 60 5.08 21.28 -6.41
CA GLU A 60 4.77 21.76 -7.77
C GLU A 60 3.36 22.37 -7.83
N VAL A 61 2.35 21.70 -7.27
CA VAL A 61 0.97 22.20 -7.26
C VAL A 61 0.83 23.46 -6.39
N LEU A 62 1.52 23.51 -5.26
CA LEU A 62 1.59 24.68 -4.37
C LEU A 62 2.25 25.87 -5.06
N ALA A 63 3.43 25.67 -5.66
CA ALA A 63 4.19 26.71 -6.34
C ALA A 63 3.46 27.30 -7.56
N ASN A 64 2.57 26.53 -8.18
CA ASN A 64 1.77 26.96 -9.33
C ASN A 64 0.35 27.44 -8.94
N GLY A 65 0.03 27.54 -7.64
CA GLY A 65 -1.24 28.09 -7.16
C GLY A 65 -2.44 27.15 -7.23
N GLY A 66 -2.23 25.86 -7.47
CA GLY A 66 -3.28 24.83 -7.36
C GLY A 66 -3.62 24.47 -5.91
N ILE A 67 -2.69 24.76 -5.00
CA ILE A 67 -2.91 24.81 -3.56
C ILE A 67 -2.43 26.18 -3.09
N VAL A 68 -3.20 26.82 -2.22
CA VAL A 68 -2.82 28.06 -1.55
C VAL A 68 -2.52 27.75 -0.10
N SER A 69 -1.48 28.38 0.43
CA SER A 69 -1.11 28.31 1.84
C SER A 69 -1.29 29.66 2.53
N GLU A 70 -1.80 29.66 3.74
CA GLU A 70 -1.97 30.86 4.58
C GLU A 70 -1.59 30.51 6.03
N GLY A 71 -1.10 31.51 6.77
CA GLY A 71 -0.74 31.37 8.18
C GLY A 71 0.67 31.85 8.51
N ASP A 72 1.01 31.71 9.78
CA ASP A 72 2.24 32.24 10.38
C ASP A 72 2.68 31.39 11.58
N GLU A 73 3.67 31.86 12.33
CA GLU A 73 4.20 31.19 13.52
C GLU A 73 3.16 31.04 14.66
N PHE A 74 2.08 31.82 14.65
CA PHE A 74 1.05 31.82 15.70
C PHE A 74 -0.17 30.97 15.33
N THR A 75 -0.51 30.93 14.06
CA THR A 75 -1.70 30.27 13.52
C THR A 75 -1.39 28.90 12.91
N GLY A 76 -0.11 28.59 12.70
CA GLY A 76 0.32 27.44 11.93
C GLY A 76 0.08 27.64 10.43
N VAL A 77 0.58 26.72 9.61
CA VAL A 77 0.37 26.76 8.16
C VAL A 77 -0.87 25.97 7.78
N TRP A 78 -1.76 26.65 7.06
CA TRP A 78 -3.00 26.10 6.52
C TRP A 78 -2.94 26.06 5.01
N TYR A 79 -3.64 25.10 4.43
CA TYR A 79 -3.68 24.88 2.99
C TYR A 79 -5.11 24.74 2.49
N LYS A 80 -5.36 25.22 1.28
CA LYS A 80 -6.64 25.08 0.60
C LYS A 80 -6.43 24.80 -0.89
N ILE A 81 -7.24 23.92 -1.46
CA ILE A 81 -7.21 23.65 -2.90
C ILE A 81 -7.84 24.82 -3.65
N ASN A 82 -7.18 25.23 -4.74
CA ASN A 82 -7.78 26.00 -5.82
C ASN A 82 -8.14 25.03 -6.96
N PRO A 83 -9.42 24.62 -7.10
CA PRO A 83 -9.79 23.53 -8.00
C PRO A 83 -9.48 23.80 -9.47
N GLN A 84 -9.62 25.06 -9.90
CA GLN A 84 -9.37 25.45 -11.29
C GLN A 84 -7.89 25.36 -11.63
N GLU A 85 -7.03 25.98 -10.81
CA GLU A 85 -5.58 25.94 -11.05
C GLU A 85 -5.01 24.55 -10.87
N LYS A 86 -5.47 23.80 -9.85
CA LYS A 86 -5.11 22.40 -9.68
C LYS A 86 -5.42 21.59 -10.94
N ALA A 87 -6.62 21.70 -11.50
CA ALA A 87 -7.00 20.99 -12.71
C ALA A 87 -6.10 21.35 -13.91
N ASN A 88 -5.74 22.63 -14.04
CA ASN A 88 -4.83 23.11 -15.09
C ASN A 88 -3.42 22.52 -14.95
N ILE A 89 -2.86 22.55 -13.73
CA ILE A 89 -1.53 22.02 -13.42
C ILE A 89 -1.50 20.51 -13.68
N VAL A 90 -2.45 19.77 -13.10
CA VAL A 90 -2.57 18.33 -13.28
C VAL A 90 -2.68 17.97 -14.76
N LYS A 91 -3.53 18.69 -15.52
CA LYS A 91 -3.67 18.46 -16.97
C LYS A 91 -2.35 18.71 -17.71
N ARG A 92 -1.62 19.78 -17.37
CA ARG A 92 -0.32 20.12 -17.97
C ARG A 92 0.71 19.03 -17.69
N SER A 93 0.90 18.65 -16.42
CA SER A 93 1.89 17.65 -16.01
C SER A 93 1.57 16.27 -16.57
N LEU A 94 0.29 15.88 -16.70
CA LEU A 94 -0.11 14.65 -17.39
C LEU A 94 0.10 14.73 -18.91
N SER A 95 -0.15 15.88 -19.54
CA SER A 95 0.03 16.07 -20.98
C SER A 95 1.49 16.04 -21.42
N GLN A 96 2.44 16.33 -20.53
CA GLN A 96 3.88 16.26 -20.83
C GLN A 96 4.47 14.86 -20.62
N ASN A 97 3.69 13.94 -20.06
CA ASN A 97 4.16 12.62 -19.69
C ASN A 97 3.67 11.54 -20.68
N PRO A 98 4.55 10.91 -21.46
CA PRO A 98 4.17 9.92 -22.47
C PRO A 98 3.43 8.70 -21.89
N ALA A 99 3.75 8.27 -20.66
CA ALA A 99 3.06 7.16 -20.02
C ALA A 99 1.66 7.56 -19.55
N ALA A 100 1.49 8.78 -19.02
CA ALA A 100 0.17 9.31 -18.70
C ALA A 100 -0.71 9.51 -19.94
N GLN A 101 -0.13 9.96 -21.06
CA GLN A 101 -0.83 10.01 -22.35
C GLN A 101 -1.28 8.62 -22.82
N ARG A 102 -0.41 7.61 -22.73
CA ARG A 102 -0.77 6.21 -23.05
C ARG A 102 -1.88 5.70 -22.14
N LEU A 103 -1.81 5.96 -20.84
CA LEU A 103 -2.84 5.55 -19.88
C LEU A 103 -4.18 6.22 -20.14
N ASN A 104 -4.21 7.52 -20.44
CA ASN A 104 -5.43 8.21 -20.86
C ASN A 104 -6.00 7.65 -22.18
N ASN A 105 -5.13 7.28 -23.14
CA ASN A 105 -5.57 6.72 -24.42
C ASN A 105 -6.12 5.29 -24.29
N LEU A 106 -5.62 4.51 -23.32
CA LEU A 106 -6.11 3.17 -23.01
C LEU A 106 -7.47 3.20 -22.26
N GLY A 107 -7.76 4.31 -21.57
CA GLY A 107 -9.03 4.56 -20.90
C GLY A 107 -9.32 3.61 -19.73
N GLU A 108 -10.52 3.73 -19.14
CA GLU A 108 -11.01 2.87 -18.06
C GLU A 108 -11.27 1.41 -18.52
N ALA A 109 -11.27 1.17 -19.83
CA ALA A 109 -11.54 -0.15 -20.43
C ALA A 109 -10.35 -1.12 -20.38
N ALA A 110 -9.17 -0.70 -19.92
CA ALA A 110 -8.00 -1.56 -19.77
C ALA A 110 -7.40 -1.54 -18.35
N PRO A 111 -8.14 -2.02 -17.32
CA PRO A 111 -7.67 -2.04 -15.92
C PRO A 111 -6.31 -2.73 -15.76
N THR A 112 -6.07 -3.81 -16.51
CA THR A 112 -4.81 -4.57 -16.50
C THR A 112 -3.63 -3.76 -17.05
N ALA A 113 -3.85 -2.96 -18.10
CA ALA A 113 -2.79 -2.11 -18.65
C ALA A 113 -2.46 -0.95 -17.69
N TYR A 114 -3.48 -0.44 -17.00
CA TYR A 114 -3.30 0.53 -15.91
C TYR A 114 -2.46 -0.09 -14.79
N ARG A 115 -2.87 -1.27 -14.28
CA ARG A 115 -2.15 -2.01 -13.24
C ARG A 115 -0.69 -2.28 -13.61
N ASN A 116 -0.42 -2.74 -14.85
CA ASN A 116 0.94 -3.01 -15.32
C ASN A 116 1.80 -1.75 -15.41
N ALA A 117 1.22 -0.62 -15.84
CA ALA A 117 1.93 0.65 -15.88
C ALA A 117 2.21 1.17 -14.48
N LEU A 118 1.25 1.05 -13.55
CA LEU A 118 1.47 1.42 -12.14
C LEU A 118 2.55 0.56 -11.50
N GLY A 119 2.50 -0.77 -11.70
CA GLY A 119 3.49 -1.71 -11.19
C GLY A 119 4.90 -1.39 -11.67
N ARG A 120 5.06 -1.03 -12.95
CA ARG A 120 6.36 -0.57 -13.48
C ARG A 120 6.84 0.74 -12.86
N ILE A 121 5.96 1.73 -12.70
CA ILE A 121 6.33 3.02 -12.08
C ILE A 121 6.74 2.83 -10.62
N VAL A 122 6.05 1.94 -9.89
CA VAL A 122 6.41 1.56 -8.52
C VAL A 122 7.78 0.88 -8.49
N ALA A 123 8.01 -0.10 -9.36
CA ALA A 123 9.30 -0.80 -9.43
C ALA A 123 10.46 0.14 -9.82
N GLU A 124 10.25 1.04 -10.78
CA GLU A 124 11.24 2.03 -11.23
C GLU A 124 11.51 3.10 -10.15
N GLY A 125 10.48 3.50 -9.38
CA GLY A 125 10.62 4.42 -8.26
C GLY A 125 11.34 3.81 -7.05
N LEU A 126 11.13 2.52 -6.79
CA LEU A 126 11.84 1.78 -5.73
C LEU A 126 13.28 1.43 -6.11
N ALA A 127 13.55 1.18 -7.40
CA ALA A 127 14.89 0.91 -7.91
C ALA A 127 15.81 2.15 -7.93
N ALA A 128 15.27 3.36 -7.82
CA ALA A 128 16.06 4.59 -7.74
C ALA A 128 16.68 4.83 -6.36
N ASP A 129 16.12 4.22 -5.30
CA ASP A 129 16.56 4.35 -3.90
C ASP A 129 17.44 3.19 -3.41
N ALA A 130 17.55 2.11 -4.18
CA ALA A 130 18.34 0.94 -3.83
C ALA A 130 19.50 0.77 -4.80
N ASP A 131 20.72 0.59 -4.26
CA ASP A 131 21.88 0.16 -5.04
C ASP A 131 21.47 -1.00 -5.96
N ALA A 132 21.65 -0.77 -7.26
CA ALA A 132 20.89 -1.38 -8.35
C ALA A 132 21.15 -2.88 -8.62
N ASP A 133 21.75 -3.62 -7.69
CA ASP A 133 22.11 -5.03 -7.89
C ASP A 133 21.30 -6.03 -7.04
N ASP A 134 20.56 -5.60 -6.00
CA ASP A 134 19.90 -6.55 -5.07
C ASP A 134 18.35 -6.58 -5.15
N VAL A 135 17.72 -5.54 -5.70
CA VAL A 135 16.24 -5.44 -5.69
C VAL A 135 15.58 -6.08 -6.92
N THR A 136 16.31 -6.19 -8.04
CA THR A 136 15.79 -6.78 -9.28
C THR A 136 15.52 -8.28 -9.12
N SER A 137 16.29 -8.98 -8.27
CA SER A 137 16.10 -10.41 -8.00
C SER A 137 14.89 -10.70 -7.10
N ALA A 138 14.46 -9.75 -6.26
CA ALA A 138 13.31 -9.93 -5.37
C ALA A 138 11.96 -9.61 -6.06
N PHE A 139 11.97 -8.79 -7.11
CA PHE A 139 10.75 -8.40 -7.83
C PHE A 139 10.35 -9.36 -8.96
N GLU A 140 11.30 -10.09 -9.56
CA GLU A 140 10.98 -11.06 -10.61
C GLU A 140 10.27 -12.32 -10.08
N GLU A 141 10.42 -12.68 -8.80
CA GLU A 141 9.79 -13.91 -8.25
C GLU A 141 8.36 -13.72 -7.71
N THR A 142 7.89 -12.49 -7.45
CA THR A 142 6.52 -12.27 -6.90
C THR A 142 5.45 -11.83 -7.90
N SER A 143 5.73 -11.85 -9.22
CA SER A 143 4.68 -11.64 -10.23
C SER A 143 3.78 -12.87 -10.47
N SER A 144 3.81 -13.87 -9.58
CA SER A 144 2.82 -14.93 -9.61
C SER A 144 1.45 -14.36 -9.22
N GLU A 145 0.63 -14.10 -10.23
CA GLU A 145 -0.84 -13.95 -10.19
C GLU A 145 -1.46 -14.03 -8.78
N VAL A 146 -1.54 -12.90 -8.08
CA VAL A 146 -2.46 -12.78 -6.94
C VAL A 146 -3.87 -12.89 -7.53
N PRO A 147 -4.67 -13.91 -7.17
CA PRO A 147 -6.01 -14.09 -7.72
C PRO A 147 -6.90 -12.91 -7.33
N ALA A 148 -7.83 -12.52 -8.19
CA ALA A 148 -8.72 -11.37 -8.01
C ALA A 148 -9.32 -11.27 -6.59
N SER A 149 -9.24 -10.08 -5.99
CA SER A 149 -9.69 -9.72 -4.63
C SER A 149 -11.11 -10.23 -4.27
N ASP A 150 -11.99 -10.36 -5.28
CA ASP A 150 -13.38 -10.83 -5.13
C ASP A 150 -13.54 -12.34 -4.91
N ARG A 151 -12.45 -13.12 -4.88
CA ARG A 151 -12.51 -14.59 -4.77
C ARG A 151 -12.86 -15.03 -3.34
N ILE A 152 -13.85 -15.90 -3.22
CA ILE A 152 -14.13 -16.65 -1.99
C ILE A 152 -13.29 -17.92 -1.98
N VAL A 153 -12.45 -18.07 -0.97
CA VAL A 153 -11.61 -19.25 -0.74
C VAL A 153 -12.36 -20.21 0.20
N ARG A 154 -12.31 -21.51 -0.14
CA ARG A 154 -12.86 -22.58 0.70
C ARG A 154 -11.77 -23.62 0.95
N LEU A 155 -11.42 -23.81 2.20
CA LEU A 155 -10.49 -24.84 2.65
C LEU A 155 -11.27 -26.05 3.17
N SER A 156 -10.68 -27.23 3.05
CA SER A 156 -11.13 -28.38 3.85
C SER A 156 -10.66 -28.25 5.30
N ASP A 157 -11.29 -28.99 6.22
CA ASP A 157 -10.91 -28.98 7.64
C ASP A 157 -9.43 -29.35 7.85
N ASN A 158 -8.90 -30.28 7.04
CA ASN A 158 -7.49 -30.68 7.10
C ASN A 158 -6.57 -29.53 6.67
N GLN A 159 -6.87 -28.88 5.54
CA GLN A 159 -6.08 -27.74 5.05
C GLN A 159 -6.15 -26.55 6.03
N ALA A 160 -7.31 -26.30 6.62
CA ALA A 160 -7.47 -25.27 7.62
C ALA A 160 -6.60 -25.54 8.86
N SER A 161 -6.54 -26.79 9.33
CA SER A 161 -5.70 -27.19 10.48
C SER A 161 -4.21 -27.07 10.15
N GLU A 162 -3.78 -27.59 9.00
CA GLU A 162 -2.37 -27.56 8.54
C GLU A 162 -1.83 -26.13 8.43
N ILE A 163 -2.69 -25.16 8.09
CA ILE A 163 -2.33 -23.75 8.00
C ILE A 163 -2.42 -23.05 9.37
N ALA A 164 -3.42 -23.40 10.18
CA ALA A 164 -3.65 -22.75 11.48
C ALA A 164 -2.55 -23.04 12.51
N GLU A 165 -2.00 -24.25 12.51
CA GLU A 165 -0.95 -24.67 13.46
C GLU A 165 0.33 -23.81 13.36
N PRO A 166 0.94 -23.60 12.17
CA PRO A 166 2.07 -22.68 12.02
C PRO A 166 1.75 -21.23 12.43
N ILE A 167 0.51 -20.78 12.25
CA ILE A 167 0.09 -19.43 12.68
C ILE A 167 0.14 -19.34 14.21
N ASP A 168 -0.34 -20.37 14.91
CA ASP A 168 -0.32 -20.42 16.37
C ASP A 168 1.13 -20.39 16.91
N GLU A 169 2.05 -21.10 16.26
CA GLU A 169 3.47 -21.05 16.61
C GLU A 169 4.08 -19.65 16.43
N ILE A 170 3.78 -18.98 15.31
CA ILE A 170 4.26 -17.62 15.05
C ILE A 170 3.67 -16.64 16.06
N ILE A 171 2.37 -16.74 16.37
CA ILE A 171 1.74 -15.90 17.40
C ILE A 171 2.45 -16.09 18.74
N ALA A 172 2.68 -17.33 19.17
CA ALA A 172 3.38 -17.62 20.42
C ALA A 172 4.81 -17.05 20.44
N MET A 173 5.53 -17.17 19.33
CA MET A 173 6.86 -16.58 19.19
C MET A 173 6.84 -15.06 19.34
N VAL A 174 5.89 -14.36 18.70
CA VAL A 174 5.75 -12.91 18.79
C VAL A 174 5.28 -12.46 20.17
N GLU A 175 4.38 -13.22 20.81
CA GLU A 175 3.96 -12.95 22.19
C GLU A 175 5.12 -13.08 23.18
N SER A 176 6.06 -14.00 22.94
CA SER A 176 7.25 -14.17 23.78
C SER A 176 8.29 -13.05 23.66
N GLN A 177 8.18 -12.17 22.65
CA GLN A 177 9.08 -11.03 22.48
C GLN A 177 8.67 -9.86 23.39
N ASN A 178 9.62 -9.35 24.18
CA ASN A 178 9.41 -8.21 25.09
C ASN A 178 9.30 -6.86 24.36
N SER A 179 9.87 -6.75 23.17
CA SER A 179 9.79 -5.56 22.32
C SER A 179 9.96 -5.97 20.86
N VAL A 180 9.04 -5.55 20.01
CA VAL A 180 9.23 -5.57 18.55
C VAL A 180 9.92 -4.26 18.20
N GLY A 181 11.01 -4.29 17.43
CA GLY A 181 11.57 -3.05 16.88
C GLY A 181 10.49 -2.27 16.14
N GLY A 182 10.49 -0.95 16.18
CA GLY A 182 9.52 -0.13 15.41
C GLY A 182 8.53 0.71 16.22
N GLY A 183 8.55 0.64 17.55
CA GLY A 183 7.82 1.58 18.40
C GLY A 183 6.57 1.02 19.06
N ASP A 184 5.99 1.81 19.97
CA ASP A 184 4.85 1.42 20.80
C ASP A 184 3.63 1.04 19.94
N GLY A 185 3.08 -0.16 20.15
CA GLY A 185 1.83 -0.61 19.52
C GLY A 185 1.97 -1.45 18.23
N ILE A 186 3.15 -1.52 17.60
CA ILE A 186 3.34 -2.33 16.38
C ILE A 186 3.16 -3.82 16.67
N ARG A 187 3.66 -4.29 17.82
CA ARG A 187 3.51 -5.69 18.26
C ARG A 187 2.04 -6.07 18.37
N GLU A 188 1.25 -5.23 19.03
CA GLU A 188 -0.17 -5.46 19.27
C GLU A 188 -0.95 -5.43 17.95
N LEU A 189 -0.57 -4.54 17.02
CA LEU A 189 -1.14 -4.50 15.67
C LEU A 189 -0.85 -5.79 14.90
N ILE A 190 0.40 -6.26 14.89
CA ILE A 190 0.79 -7.52 14.24
C ILE A 190 0.03 -8.69 14.87
N LEU A 191 0.03 -8.81 16.19
CA LEU A 191 -0.69 -9.87 16.89
C LEU A 191 -2.20 -9.84 16.61
N GLY A 192 -2.81 -8.65 16.58
CA GLY A 192 -4.22 -8.49 16.23
C GLY A 192 -4.53 -9.00 14.82
N ARG A 193 -3.68 -8.65 13.85
CA ARG A 193 -3.81 -9.11 12.45
C ARG A 193 -3.63 -10.63 12.32
N LEU A 194 -2.60 -11.20 12.95
CA LEU A 194 -2.35 -12.64 12.91
C LEU A 194 -3.48 -13.44 13.55
N LYS A 195 -3.97 -13.00 14.72
CA LYS A 195 -5.11 -13.65 15.40
C LYS A 195 -6.38 -13.58 14.56
N ALA A 196 -6.69 -12.41 13.98
CA ALA A 196 -7.84 -12.28 13.07
C ALA A 196 -7.70 -13.20 11.85
N GLY A 197 -6.51 -13.22 11.24
CA GLY A 197 -6.19 -14.08 10.11
C GLY A 197 -6.34 -15.57 10.42
N ARG A 198 -5.88 -16.01 11.60
CA ARG A 198 -6.05 -17.39 12.08
C ARG A 198 -7.53 -17.76 12.19
N GLU A 199 -8.37 -16.89 12.75
CA GLU A 199 -9.80 -17.19 12.87
C GLU A 199 -10.48 -17.27 11.49
N LEU A 200 -10.03 -16.51 10.50
CA LEU A 200 -10.48 -16.68 9.11
C LEU A 200 -10.10 -18.06 8.55
N ILE A 201 -8.84 -18.47 8.73
CA ILE A 201 -8.37 -19.81 8.30
C ILE A 201 -9.20 -20.91 8.98
N ARG A 202 -9.45 -20.81 10.28
CA ARG A 202 -10.27 -21.77 11.04
C ARG A 202 -11.73 -21.80 10.60
N ALA A 203 -12.28 -20.68 10.14
CA ALA A 203 -13.62 -20.64 9.56
C ALA A 203 -13.70 -21.38 8.21
N ALA A 204 -12.56 -21.69 7.59
CA ALA A 204 -12.40 -22.41 6.33
C ALA A 204 -13.09 -21.79 5.10
N ILE A 205 -13.88 -20.72 5.27
CA ILE A 205 -14.55 -19.99 4.19
C ILE A 205 -14.37 -18.50 4.42
N PHE A 206 -13.67 -17.83 3.52
CA PHE A 206 -13.36 -16.40 3.64
C PHE A 206 -13.09 -15.79 2.26
N SER A 207 -13.24 -14.47 2.14
CA SER A 207 -12.77 -13.74 0.95
C SER A 207 -11.23 -13.65 0.97
N ALA A 208 -10.59 -13.76 -0.19
CA ALA A 208 -9.14 -13.56 -0.34
C ALA A 208 -8.70 -12.19 0.20
N GLU A 209 -9.48 -11.14 -0.04
CA GLU A 209 -9.26 -9.79 0.50
C GLU A 209 -9.13 -9.76 2.02
N SER A 210 -10.11 -10.33 2.75
CA SER A 210 -10.08 -10.37 4.22
C SER A 210 -8.85 -11.11 4.75
N LEU A 211 -8.44 -12.21 4.10
CA LEU A 211 -7.23 -12.94 4.49
C LEU A 211 -5.97 -12.11 4.21
N GLN A 212 -5.96 -11.36 3.11
CA GLN A 212 -4.87 -10.50 2.74
C GLN A 212 -4.68 -9.35 3.74
N LEU A 213 -5.74 -8.61 4.04
CA LEU A 213 -5.72 -7.47 4.97
C LEU A 213 -5.34 -7.87 6.41
N THR A 214 -5.65 -9.11 6.79
CA THR A 214 -5.32 -9.65 8.10
C THR A 214 -3.99 -10.40 8.09
N LEU A 215 -4.01 -11.67 7.69
CA LEU A 215 -2.91 -12.60 7.85
C LEU A 215 -1.69 -12.23 6.99
N ILE A 216 -1.89 -11.97 5.69
CA ILE A 216 -0.76 -11.72 4.78
C ILE A 216 -0.03 -10.43 5.16
N VAL A 217 -0.75 -9.34 5.42
CA VAL A 217 -0.10 -8.10 5.85
C VAL A 217 0.59 -8.28 7.21
N GLY A 218 -0.04 -8.96 8.16
CA GLY A 218 0.58 -9.26 9.47
C GLY A 218 1.90 -10.05 9.34
N LEU A 219 1.93 -11.07 8.47
CA LEU A 219 3.13 -11.86 8.21
C LEU A 219 4.21 -11.06 7.47
N ARG A 220 3.85 -10.20 6.50
CA ARG A 220 4.83 -9.34 5.81
C ARG A 220 5.46 -8.33 6.76
N MET A 221 4.66 -7.75 7.66
CA MET A 221 5.17 -6.90 8.73
C MET A 221 6.16 -7.65 9.62
N LEU A 222 5.88 -8.92 9.95
CA LEU A 222 6.84 -9.75 10.70
C LEU A 222 8.13 -10.00 9.93
N VAL A 223 8.05 -10.40 8.65
CA VAL A 223 9.22 -10.64 7.82
C VAL A 223 10.11 -9.39 7.79
N GLU A 224 9.53 -8.23 7.56
CA GLU A 224 10.27 -6.97 7.50
C GLU A 224 10.90 -6.60 8.85
N GLN A 225 10.14 -6.76 9.93
CA GLN A 225 10.58 -6.35 11.26
C GLN A 225 11.57 -7.32 11.91
N TYR A 226 11.60 -8.57 11.43
CA TYR A 226 12.37 -9.69 11.97
C TYR A 226 13.23 -10.38 10.89
N LYS A 227 13.70 -9.64 9.87
CA LYS A 227 14.47 -10.16 8.73
C LYS A 227 15.56 -11.18 9.11
N ASP A 228 16.31 -10.90 10.18
CA ASP A 228 17.44 -11.73 10.63
C ASP A 228 17.10 -12.69 11.78
N HIS A 229 15.81 -12.85 12.09
CA HIS A 229 15.35 -13.70 13.19
C HIS A 229 14.54 -14.90 12.69
N ALA A 230 14.53 -15.97 13.49
CA ALA A 230 13.77 -17.19 13.19
C ALA A 230 12.27 -16.91 12.95
N ILE A 231 11.71 -15.89 13.62
CA ILE A 231 10.31 -15.46 13.47
C ILE A 231 10.05 -14.93 12.05
N GLY A 232 10.95 -14.12 11.50
CA GLY A 232 10.83 -13.60 10.13
C GLY A 232 10.92 -14.71 9.10
N ALA A 233 11.87 -15.64 9.26
CA ALA A 233 11.99 -16.81 8.38
C ALA A 233 10.76 -17.73 8.43
N ALA A 234 10.18 -17.96 9.62
CA ALA A 234 8.95 -18.72 9.78
C ALA A 234 7.76 -18.01 9.11
N ALA A 235 7.64 -16.69 9.29
CA ALA A 235 6.60 -15.90 8.65
C ALA A 235 6.71 -15.90 7.12
N GLY A 236 7.93 -15.85 6.57
CA GLY A 236 8.18 -15.96 5.13
C GLY A 236 7.72 -17.29 4.56
N LYS A 237 8.10 -18.42 5.18
CA LYS A 237 7.66 -19.75 4.73
C LYS A 237 6.14 -19.91 4.78
N LEU A 238 5.50 -19.36 5.80
CA LEU A 238 4.04 -19.41 5.91
C LEU A 238 3.36 -18.54 4.84
N LEU A 239 3.94 -17.39 4.49
CA LEU A 239 3.45 -16.57 3.37
C LEU A 239 3.46 -17.36 2.07
N ASP A 240 4.56 -18.06 1.77
CA ASP A 240 4.68 -18.87 0.54
C ASP A 240 3.59 -19.96 0.49
N LEU A 241 3.40 -20.66 1.60
CA LEU A 241 2.37 -21.70 1.73
C LEU A 241 0.96 -21.14 1.54
N LEU A 242 0.67 -19.97 2.12
CA LEU A 242 -0.64 -19.31 1.98
C LEU A 242 -0.90 -18.86 0.54
N VAL A 243 0.09 -18.30 -0.13
CA VAL A 243 -0.04 -17.90 -1.54
C VAL A 243 -0.33 -19.12 -2.41
N GLU A 244 0.38 -20.21 -2.19
CA GLU A 244 0.12 -21.48 -2.91
C GLU A 244 -1.29 -22.03 -2.63
N ALA A 245 -1.71 -22.05 -1.36
CA ALA A 245 -3.03 -22.52 -0.98
C ALA A 245 -4.16 -21.68 -1.61
N ILE A 246 -4.04 -20.35 -1.61
CA ILE A 246 -5.02 -19.43 -2.22
C ILE A 246 -5.04 -19.60 -3.74
N ARG A 247 -3.89 -19.84 -4.37
CA ARG A 247 -3.81 -20.08 -5.82
C ARG A 247 -4.60 -21.34 -6.19
N ASN A 248 -4.43 -22.41 -5.43
CA ASN A 248 -4.99 -23.74 -5.69
C ASN A 248 -6.43 -23.98 -5.20
N ALA A 249 -7.00 -23.06 -4.39
CA ALA A 249 -8.36 -23.15 -3.86
C ALA A 249 -9.46 -22.76 -4.86
#